data_AF-A0A368JR19-F1
#
_entry.id   AF-A0A368JR19-F1
#
_cell.length_a   1.000
_cell.length_b   1.000
_cell.length_c   1.000
_cell.angle_alpha   90.00
_cell.angle_beta   90.00
_cell.angle_gamma   90.00
#
_symmetry.space_group_name_H-M   'P 1'
#
loop_
_entity.id
_entity.type
_entity.pdbx_description
1 polymer ?
#
loop_
_entity_poly.entity_id
_entity_poly.type
_entity_poly.pdbx_seq_one_letter_code
_entity_poly.pdbx_strand_id
1 'polypeptide(L)'
;MPSERSACWWHSMCRWRSGKPAPARPCRNPMPEPTKLLYRIINWTTKLFTPMNDRNRVRMLIGIIIALVLLNAGLLTWMWLGSQRHHREGDGRSYLSKTLGFSEEQRTQYRAMRQSHFKTIRPLLDSMRQERQRFFRQVNDSTQTDVQLTQQARQLEEYSVRLDVLTLRHFQQVSALCTPEQRQKLQKVLAERPGFGSFSGSGWSGKHRSDSSRRDRSEK
;
A
#
# COMPACT_ATOMS: atom_id res chain seq x y z
N MET A 1 47.86 4.56 -20.56
CA MET A 1 49.08 3.87 -21.00
C MET A 1 49.41 2.77 -20.00
N PRO A 2 49.64 1.52 -20.43
CA PRO A 2 49.94 0.39 -19.55
C PRO A 2 51.44 0.14 -19.38
N SER A 3 51.82 -0.56 -18.29
CA SER A 3 53.09 -1.29 -18.23
C SER A 3 53.08 -2.35 -17.11
N GLU A 4 52.97 -3.63 -17.46
CA GLU A 4 53.47 -4.74 -16.63
C GLU A 4 54.98 -4.87 -16.79
N ARG A 5 55.69 -5.45 -15.80
CA ARG A 5 57.07 -5.95 -15.95
C ARG A 5 57.40 -7.09 -14.97
N SER A 6 58.14 -8.11 -15.48
CA SER A 6 59.04 -9.05 -14.76
C SER A 6 58.41 -10.03 -13.72
N ALA A 7 58.69 -11.35 -13.64
CA ALA A 7 59.78 -12.25 -14.10
C ALA A 7 61.16 -12.03 -13.40
N CYS A 8 61.98 -13.02 -13.00
CA CYS A 8 61.91 -14.50 -12.94
C CYS A 8 63.13 -15.04 -12.12
N TRP A 9 63.36 -16.38 -12.11
CA TRP A 9 64.60 -17.11 -11.69
C TRP A 9 64.78 -17.38 -10.19
N TRP A 10 65.45 -18.46 -9.71
CA TRP A 10 66.64 -19.24 -10.17
C TRP A 10 66.60 -20.74 -9.72
N HIS A 11 67.29 -21.76 -10.28
CA HIS A 11 67.97 -21.91 -11.59
C HIS A 11 67.71 -23.29 -12.31
N SER A 12 68.49 -24.40 -12.36
CA SER A 12 69.78 -24.89 -11.78
C SER A 12 70.50 -25.97 -12.68
N MET A 13 71.33 -26.88 -12.12
CA MET A 13 72.33 -27.80 -12.76
C MET A 13 72.43 -29.17 -12.01
N CYS A 14 73.05 -30.32 -12.41
CA CYS A 14 73.94 -30.84 -13.51
C CYS A 14 73.97 -32.42 -13.42
N ARG A 15 74.68 -33.30 -14.20
CA ARG A 15 75.08 -33.42 -15.64
C ARG A 15 75.95 -34.72 -15.88
N TRP A 16 75.73 -35.49 -16.97
CA TRP A 16 76.63 -36.52 -17.62
C TRP A 16 76.87 -37.90 -16.93
N ARG A 17 77.30 -39.02 -17.59
CA ARG A 17 77.47 -39.40 -19.04
C ARG A 17 77.20 -40.93 -19.28
N SER A 18 77.44 -41.43 -20.50
CA SER A 18 76.90 -42.67 -21.13
C SER A 18 77.90 -43.82 -21.41
N GLY A 19 77.42 -45.08 -21.53
CA GLY A 19 78.21 -46.19 -22.10
C GLY A 19 77.48 -47.50 -22.49
N LYS A 20 77.24 -47.71 -23.80
CA LYS A 20 76.91 -48.98 -24.53
C LYS A 20 75.53 -49.68 -24.28
N PRO A 21 75.06 -50.58 -25.20
CA PRO A 21 73.62 -50.88 -25.37
C PRO A 21 73.20 -52.37 -25.34
N ALA A 22 71.88 -52.63 -25.27
CA ALA A 22 71.22 -53.90 -25.64
C ALA A 22 69.76 -53.66 -26.10
N PRO A 23 69.18 -54.47 -27.01
CA PRO A 23 67.83 -54.26 -27.57
C PRO A 23 66.71 -55.02 -26.83
N ALA A 24 65.46 -54.52 -26.87
CA ALA A 24 64.31 -55.16 -26.24
C ALA A 24 63.01 -55.13 -27.09
N ARG A 25 62.55 -56.36 -27.38
CA ARG A 25 61.22 -56.91 -27.73
C ARG A 25 60.00 -55.96 -27.91
N PRO A 26 59.07 -56.26 -28.86
CA PRO A 26 57.85 -55.46 -29.07
C PRO A 26 56.84 -55.61 -27.92
N CYS A 27 56.28 -54.49 -27.49
CA CYS A 27 55.24 -54.45 -26.46
C CYS A 27 53.85 -54.82 -27.03
N ARG A 28 53.02 -55.49 -26.22
CA ARG A 28 51.58 -55.59 -26.48
C ARG A 28 50.93 -54.24 -26.23
N ASN A 29 50.14 -53.73 -27.17
CA ASN A 29 49.43 -52.46 -27.01
C ASN A 29 48.39 -52.54 -25.88
N PRO A 30 48.37 -51.60 -24.91
CA PRO A 30 47.29 -51.51 -23.93
C PRO A 30 46.00 -50.96 -24.56
N MET A 31 44.85 -51.34 -23.98
CA MET A 31 43.51 -50.93 -24.40
C MET A 31 43.31 -49.41 -24.21
N PRO A 32 42.58 -48.70 -25.12
CA PRO A 32 42.46 -47.24 -25.07
C PRO A 32 41.64 -46.70 -23.88
N GLU A 33 41.92 -45.45 -23.51
CA GLU A 33 41.42 -44.76 -22.29
C GLU A 33 39.92 -44.38 -22.17
N PRO A 34 39.08 -44.20 -23.22
CA PRO A 34 37.80 -43.49 -23.06
C PRO A 34 36.79 -44.23 -22.16
N THR A 35 36.96 -45.53 -21.94
CA THR A 35 36.15 -46.35 -21.02
C THR A 35 36.19 -45.83 -19.57
N LYS A 36 37.35 -45.34 -19.10
CA LYS A 36 37.50 -44.77 -17.75
C LYS A 36 36.77 -43.43 -17.61
N LEU A 37 36.82 -42.59 -18.65
CA LEU A 37 36.11 -41.31 -18.68
C LEU A 37 34.59 -41.54 -18.68
N LEU A 38 34.09 -42.43 -19.53
CA LEU A 38 32.66 -42.78 -19.57
C LEU A 38 32.17 -43.31 -18.22
N TYR A 39 32.92 -44.21 -17.58
CA TYR A 39 32.54 -44.73 -16.24
C TYR A 39 32.50 -43.63 -15.17
N ARG A 40 33.44 -42.67 -15.21
CA ARG A 40 33.44 -41.51 -14.28
C ARG A 40 32.28 -40.56 -14.54
N ILE A 41 31.88 -40.34 -15.80
CA ILE A 41 30.74 -39.50 -16.16
C ILE A 41 29.41 -40.16 -15.72
N ILE A 42 29.22 -41.44 -16.03
CA ILE A 42 28.01 -42.20 -15.68
C ILE A 42 27.84 -42.29 -14.15
N ASN A 43 28.92 -42.53 -13.40
CA ASN A 43 28.88 -42.58 -11.93
C ASN A 43 28.81 -41.18 -11.26
N TRP A 44 28.86 -40.10 -12.04
CA TRP A 44 28.62 -38.74 -11.55
C TRP A 44 27.16 -38.32 -11.77
N THR A 45 26.58 -38.63 -12.92
CA THR A 45 25.16 -38.32 -13.21
C THR A 45 24.20 -39.07 -12.29
N THR A 46 24.45 -40.34 -11.97
CA THR A 46 23.63 -41.11 -11.02
C THR A 46 23.76 -40.65 -9.57
N LYS A 47 24.83 -39.92 -9.22
CA LYS A 47 25.14 -39.52 -7.84
C LYS A 47 24.59 -38.14 -7.46
N LEU A 48 24.13 -37.35 -8.43
CA LEU A 48 23.52 -36.03 -8.20
C LEU A 48 22.02 -36.09 -7.81
N PHE A 49 21.35 -37.25 -7.94
CA PHE A 49 19.94 -37.40 -7.60
C PHE A 49 19.71 -38.50 -6.57
N THR A 50 20.15 -38.26 -5.34
CA THR A 50 19.83 -39.15 -4.22
C THR A 50 18.33 -39.12 -3.94
N PRO A 51 17.61 -40.26 -3.98
CA PRO A 51 16.22 -40.31 -3.59
C PRO A 51 16.13 -40.12 -2.07
N MET A 52 15.96 -38.87 -1.62
CA MET A 52 15.61 -38.59 -0.23
C MET A 52 14.39 -39.43 0.14
N ASN A 53 14.55 -40.33 1.11
CA ASN A 53 13.51 -41.22 1.64
C ASN A 53 12.15 -40.50 1.69
N ASP A 54 11.08 -41.09 1.15
CA ASP A 54 9.78 -40.43 1.05
C ASP A 54 9.21 -40.01 2.41
N ARG A 55 9.54 -40.74 3.48
CA ARG A 55 9.23 -40.32 4.87
C ARG A 55 9.91 -39.00 5.25
N ASN A 56 11.11 -38.74 4.72
CA ASN A 56 11.84 -37.49 4.94
C ASN A 56 11.38 -36.38 3.97
N ARG A 57 10.98 -36.71 2.73
CA ARG A 57 10.30 -35.75 1.83
C ARG A 57 8.98 -35.25 2.44
N VAL A 58 8.14 -36.16 2.93
CA VAL A 58 6.89 -35.80 3.63
C VAL A 58 7.16 -34.95 4.88
N ARG A 59 8.18 -35.29 5.69
CA ARG A 59 8.60 -34.45 6.83
C ARG A 59 9.07 -33.05 6.42
N MET A 60 9.83 -32.93 5.33
CA MET A 60 10.26 -31.63 4.79
C MET A 60 9.06 -30.81 4.30
N LEU A 61 8.15 -31.42 3.53
CA LEU A 61 6.93 -30.75 3.04
C LEU A 61 6.03 -30.29 4.17
N ILE A 62 5.82 -31.11 5.21
CA ILE A 62 5.09 -30.74 6.43
C ILE A 62 5.79 -29.55 7.13
N GLY A 63 7.12 -29.57 7.25
CA GLY A 63 7.88 -28.45 7.81
C GLY A 63 7.71 -27.14 7.03
N ILE A 64 7.73 -27.20 5.70
CA ILE A 64 7.49 -26.04 4.82
C ILE A 64 6.06 -25.52 4.98
N ILE A 65 5.06 -26.41 5.02
CA ILE A 65 3.64 -26.04 5.22
C ILE A 65 3.45 -25.36 6.58
N ILE A 66 4.01 -25.92 7.65
CA ILE A 66 3.95 -25.31 9.00
C ILE A 66 4.62 -23.93 9.01
N ALA A 67 5.80 -23.79 8.40
CA ALA A 67 6.48 -22.50 8.29
C ALA A 67 5.64 -21.46 7.50
N LEU A 68 5.00 -21.89 6.41
CA LEU A 68 4.14 -21.04 5.59
C LEU A 68 2.88 -20.59 6.35
N VAL A 69 2.26 -21.50 7.12
CA VAL A 69 1.10 -21.19 7.99
C VAL A 69 1.49 -20.23 9.11
N LEU A 70 2.61 -20.47 9.79
CA LEU A 70 3.12 -19.58 10.85
C LEU A 70 3.48 -18.19 10.32
N LEU A 71 4.08 -18.09 9.13
CA LEU A 71 4.41 -16.81 8.50
C LEU A 71 3.14 -16.03 8.12
N ASN A 72 2.14 -16.70 7.54
CA ASN A 72 0.84 -16.06 7.24
C ASN A 72 0.08 -15.66 8.51
N ALA A 73 0.04 -16.52 9.53
CA ALA A 73 -0.55 -16.19 10.83
C ALA A 73 0.16 -15.02 11.52
N GLY A 74 1.49 -14.96 11.42
CA GLY A 74 2.32 -13.84 11.90
C GLY A 74 2.00 -12.53 11.16
N LEU A 75 1.89 -12.56 9.83
CA LEU A 75 1.49 -11.40 9.03
C LEU A 75 0.06 -10.94 9.34
N LEU A 76 -0.90 -11.85 9.49
CA LEU A 76 -2.27 -11.53 9.89
C LEU A 76 -2.33 -10.93 11.30
N THR A 77 -1.59 -11.49 12.26
CA THR A 77 -1.50 -10.98 13.63
C THR A 77 -0.85 -9.60 13.66
N TRP A 78 0.25 -9.40 12.95
CA TRP A 78 0.94 -8.11 12.83
C TRP A 78 0.04 -7.06 12.14
N MET A 79 -0.69 -7.43 11.09
CA MET A 79 -1.66 -6.57 10.44
C MET A 79 -2.82 -6.20 11.39
N TRP A 80 -3.32 -7.13 12.19
CA TRP A 80 -4.47 -6.90 13.08
C TRP A 80 -4.08 -6.02 14.28
N LEU A 81 -2.94 -6.29 14.93
CA LEU A 81 -2.38 -5.46 16.00
C LEU A 81 -1.91 -4.08 15.47
N GLY A 82 -1.32 -4.04 14.28
CA GLY A 82 -0.86 -2.82 13.62
C GLY A 82 -1.98 -1.92 13.06
N SER A 83 -3.17 -2.50 12.78
CA SER A 83 -4.32 -1.81 12.18
C SER A 83 -4.72 -0.52 12.93
N GLN A 84 -4.54 -0.51 14.26
CA GLN A 84 -4.81 0.65 15.12
C GLN A 84 -4.00 1.92 14.77
N ARG A 85 -2.87 1.79 14.04
CA ARG A 85 -1.95 2.91 13.78
C ARG A 85 -2.02 3.49 12.36
N HIS A 86 -2.67 2.83 11.39
CA HIS A 86 -2.78 3.35 10.01
C HIS A 86 -4.02 4.24 9.78
N HIS A 87 -4.16 5.29 10.60
CA HIS A 87 -4.92 6.47 10.19
C HIS A 87 -4.15 7.18 9.05
N ARG A 88 -4.64 7.06 7.81
CA ARG A 88 -4.11 7.78 6.65
C ARG A 88 -4.10 9.29 6.93
N GLU A 89 -2.92 9.91 6.94
CA GLU A 89 -2.74 11.32 7.35
C GLU A 89 -3.23 12.37 6.34
N GLY A 90 -3.95 11.97 5.28
CA GLY A 90 -4.59 12.89 4.33
C GLY A 90 -5.98 13.39 4.77
N ASP A 91 -6.29 13.41 6.08
CA ASP A 91 -7.66 13.60 6.57
C ASP A 91 -7.82 14.75 7.57
N GLY A 92 -8.73 15.66 7.26
CA GLY A 92 -9.16 16.78 8.12
C GLY A 92 -9.75 16.34 9.48
N ARG A 93 -9.95 15.04 9.72
CA ARG A 93 -10.16 14.43 11.04
C ARG A 93 -9.10 14.82 12.07
N SER A 94 -7.83 14.93 11.67
CA SER A 94 -6.73 15.21 12.62
C SER A 94 -6.30 16.70 12.64
N TYR A 95 -6.64 17.48 11.61
CA TYR A 95 -6.19 18.88 11.48
C TYR A 95 -6.49 19.72 12.72
N LEU A 96 -7.76 19.89 13.08
CA LEU A 96 -8.16 20.77 14.19
C LEU A 96 -7.49 20.37 15.52
N SER A 97 -7.38 19.06 15.81
CA SER A 97 -6.74 18.54 17.01
C SER A 97 -5.22 18.68 17.04
N LYS A 98 -4.55 18.68 15.86
CA LYS A 98 -3.12 19.00 15.74
C LYS A 98 -2.91 20.51 15.91
N THR A 99 -3.64 21.35 15.18
CA THR A 99 -3.52 22.82 15.20
C THR A 99 -3.81 23.44 16.57
N LEU A 100 -4.75 22.89 17.34
CA LEU A 100 -5.09 23.37 18.68
C LEU A 100 -4.25 22.74 19.79
N GLY A 101 -3.38 21.77 19.49
CA GLY A 101 -2.54 21.09 20.48
C GLY A 101 -3.35 20.37 21.56
N PHE A 102 -4.43 19.67 21.18
CA PHE A 102 -5.27 18.94 22.15
C PHE A 102 -4.50 17.81 22.85
N SER A 103 -4.76 17.63 24.15
CA SER A 103 -4.32 16.45 24.94
C SER A 103 -4.98 15.15 24.44
N GLU A 104 -4.48 13.98 24.83
CA GLU A 104 -5.04 12.71 24.34
C GLU A 104 -6.48 12.45 24.86
N GLU A 105 -6.81 13.00 26.03
CA GLU A 105 -8.18 13.03 26.57
C GLU A 105 -9.09 13.96 25.74
N GLN A 106 -8.65 15.21 25.50
CA GLN A 106 -9.36 16.16 24.64
C GLN A 106 -9.55 15.61 23.21
N ARG A 107 -8.55 14.91 22.65
CA ARG A 107 -8.63 14.23 21.35
C ARG A 107 -9.67 13.11 21.34
N THR A 108 -9.77 12.34 22.42
CA THR A 108 -10.74 11.25 22.56
C THR A 108 -12.17 11.79 22.63
N GLN A 109 -12.40 12.82 23.45
CA GLN A 109 -13.69 13.53 23.52
C GLN A 109 -14.05 14.21 22.18
N TYR A 110 -13.10 14.91 21.55
CA TYR A 110 -13.26 15.51 20.23
C TYR A 110 -13.62 14.48 19.15
N ARG A 111 -12.99 13.30 19.16
CA ARG A 111 -13.29 12.20 18.24
C ARG A 111 -14.73 11.72 18.39
N ALA A 112 -15.23 11.58 19.63
CA ALA A 112 -16.62 11.20 19.90
C ALA A 112 -17.62 12.28 19.42
N MET A 113 -17.40 13.55 19.78
CA MET A 113 -18.26 14.66 19.32
C MET A 113 -18.29 14.78 17.80
N ARG A 114 -17.13 14.66 17.14
CA ARG A 114 -17.03 14.65 15.67
C ARG A 114 -17.80 13.48 15.06
N GLN A 115 -17.69 12.27 15.62
CA GLN A 115 -18.47 11.13 15.12
C GLN A 115 -19.98 11.34 15.27
N SER A 116 -20.43 11.94 16.38
CA SER A 116 -21.83 12.31 16.58
C SER A 116 -22.30 13.32 15.52
N HIS A 117 -21.57 14.44 15.36
CA HIS A 117 -21.87 15.46 14.36
C HIS A 117 -21.95 14.88 12.93
N PHE A 118 -21.01 14.00 12.54
CA PHE A 118 -21.05 13.33 11.23
C PHE A 118 -22.24 12.36 11.07
N LYS A 119 -22.72 11.71 12.14
CA LYS A 119 -23.97 10.92 12.08
C LYS A 119 -25.18 11.82 11.84
N THR A 120 -25.23 13.01 12.46
CA THR A 120 -26.32 13.98 12.29
C THR A 120 -26.35 14.62 10.91
N ILE A 121 -25.22 15.12 10.39
CA ILE A 121 -25.22 15.89 9.12
C ILE A 121 -25.28 15.01 7.86
N ARG A 122 -24.88 13.74 7.93
CA ARG A 122 -24.89 12.82 6.77
C ARG A 122 -26.25 12.72 6.06
N PRO A 123 -27.36 12.33 6.72
CA PRO A 123 -28.66 12.24 6.05
C PRO A 123 -29.10 13.60 5.48
N LEU A 124 -28.82 14.70 6.16
CA LEU A 124 -29.15 16.05 5.70
C LEU A 124 -28.39 16.43 4.42
N LEU A 125 -27.10 16.09 4.33
CA LEU A 125 -26.27 16.25 3.13
C LEU A 125 -26.75 15.37 1.97
N ASP A 126 -27.17 14.14 2.26
CA ASP A 126 -27.64 13.20 1.22
C ASP A 126 -29.04 13.57 0.69
N SER A 127 -29.94 14.08 1.54
CA SER A 127 -31.19 14.73 1.09
C SER A 127 -30.91 15.98 0.26
N MET A 128 -30.03 16.89 0.71
CA MET A 128 -29.66 18.10 -0.05
C MET A 128 -29.09 17.76 -1.44
N ARG A 129 -28.31 16.68 -1.56
CA ARG A 129 -27.82 16.16 -2.84
C ARG A 129 -28.95 15.65 -3.73
N GLN A 130 -29.89 14.89 -3.18
CA GLN A 130 -31.03 14.35 -3.93
C GLN A 130 -31.95 15.47 -4.45
N GLU A 131 -32.30 16.44 -3.61
CA GLU A 131 -33.13 17.58 -4.03
C GLU A 131 -32.40 18.48 -5.03
N ARG A 132 -31.12 18.79 -4.82
CA ARG A 132 -30.34 19.57 -5.81
C ARG A 132 -30.18 18.81 -7.14
N GLN A 133 -30.16 17.48 -7.13
CA GLN A 133 -30.21 16.69 -8.36
C GLN A 133 -31.61 16.71 -9.00
N ARG A 134 -32.70 16.67 -8.21
CA ARG A 134 -34.08 16.77 -8.72
C ARG A 134 -34.31 18.11 -9.41
N PHE A 135 -33.89 19.21 -8.78
CA PHE A 135 -33.91 20.57 -9.34
C PHE A 135 -33.22 20.63 -10.72
N PHE A 136 -31.93 20.25 -10.81
CA PHE A 136 -31.19 20.34 -12.07
C PHE A 136 -31.62 19.31 -13.15
N ARG A 137 -32.43 18.29 -12.84
CA ARG A 137 -33.07 17.44 -13.87
C ARG A 137 -34.15 18.17 -14.66
N GLN A 138 -34.68 19.28 -14.14
CA GLN A 138 -35.74 20.08 -14.77
C GLN A 138 -35.18 21.08 -15.81
N VAL A 139 -33.89 21.00 -16.17
CA VAL A 139 -33.22 21.90 -17.13
C VAL A 139 -33.88 21.95 -18.53
N ASN A 140 -34.64 20.92 -18.90
CA ASN A 140 -35.39 20.86 -20.17
C ASN A 140 -36.89 21.19 -20.02
N ASP A 141 -37.35 21.56 -18.82
CA ASP A 141 -38.74 21.88 -18.52
C ASP A 141 -38.98 23.39 -18.65
N SER A 142 -39.43 23.81 -19.83
CA SER A 142 -39.76 25.20 -20.14
C SER A 142 -41.13 25.66 -19.61
N THR A 143 -41.84 24.83 -18.83
CA THR A 143 -43.16 25.19 -18.28
C THR A 143 -43.09 25.96 -16.95
N GLN A 144 -41.92 26.00 -16.31
CA GLN A 144 -41.74 26.64 -15.01
C GLN A 144 -41.37 28.12 -15.11
N THR A 145 -41.88 28.89 -14.17
CA THR A 145 -41.61 30.33 -14.01
C THR A 145 -40.47 30.60 -13.05
N ASP A 146 -39.78 31.74 -13.21
CA ASP A 146 -38.71 32.19 -12.31
C ASP A 146 -39.12 32.23 -10.83
N VAL A 147 -40.40 32.48 -10.55
CA VAL A 147 -40.97 32.46 -9.19
C VAL A 147 -40.94 31.05 -8.59
N GLN A 148 -41.33 30.03 -9.37
CA GLN A 148 -41.29 28.63 -8.96
C GLN A 148 -39.85 28.14 -8.79
N LEU A 149 -38.96 28.46 -9.73
CA LEU A 149 -37.53 28.14 -9.65
C LEU A 149 -36.87 28.81 -8.43
N THR A 150 -37.20 30.07 -8.15
CA THR A 150 -36.73 30.80 -6.95
C THR A 150 -37.27 30.17 -5.66
N GLN A 151 -38.52 29.71 -5.63
CA GLN A 151 -39.11 29.05 -4.47
C GLN A 151 -38.43 27.70 -4.18
N GLN A 152 -38.19 26.89 -5.21
CA GLN A 152 -37.43 25.63 -5.08
C GLN A 152 -35.98 25.89 -4.63
N ALA A 153 -35.31 26.93 -5.18
CA ALA A 153 -33.96 27.31 -4.78
C ALA A 153 -33.89 27.73 -3.29
N ARG A 154 -34.92 28.43 -2.76
CA ARG A 154 -35.03 28.73 -1.32
C ARG A 154 -35.21 27.47 -0.47
N GLN A 155 -36.02 26.51 -0.92
CA GLN A 155 -36.19 25.22 -0.24
C GLN A 155 -34.89 24.40 -0.20
N LEU A 156 -34.07 24.46 -1.26
CA LEU A 156 -32.72 23.87 -1.24
C LEU A 156 -31.81 24.55 -0.21
N GLU A 157 -31.90 25.87 -0.06
CA GLU A 157 -31.03 26.63 0.83
C GLU A 157 -31.39 26.47 2.32
N GLU A 158 -32.62 26.03 2.64
CA GLU A 158 -32.94 25.58 4.01
C GLU A 158 -32.00 24.46 4.49
N TYR A 159 -31.54 23.58 3.59
CA TYR A 159 -30.57 22.54 3.96
C TYR A 159 -29.20 23.14 4.31
N SER A 160 -28.75 24.15 3.56
CA SER A 160 -27.53 24.92 3.84
C SER A 160 -27.61 25.57 5.23
N VAL A 161 -28.69 26.31 5.50
CA VAL A 161 -28.94 26.98 6.80
C VAL A 161 -28.94 25.98 7.96
N ARG A 162 -29.62 24.84 7.81
CA ARG A 162 -29.66 23.77 8.84
C ARG A 162 -28.27 23.16 9.07
N LEU A 163 -27.44 23.00 8.03
CA LEU A 163 -26.06 22.52 8.16
C LEU A 163 -25.18 23.52 8.91
N ASP A 164 -25.20 24.80 8.54
CA ASP A 164 -24.35 25.82 9.17
C ASP A 164 -24.69 26.01 10.66
N VAL A 165 -25.98 25.96 11.04
CA VAL A 165 -26.40 25.96 12.46
C VAL A 165 -25.89 24.73 13.22
N LEU A 166 -25.92 23.54 12.62
CA LEU A 166 -25.39 22.32 13.23
C LEU A 166 -23.85 22.36 13.36
N THR A 167 -23.16 22.95 12.39
CA THR A 167 -21.70 23.16 12.43
C THR A 167 -21.30 24.19 13.49
N LEU A 168 -22.01 25.31 13.61
CA LEU A 168 -21.74 26.30 14.66
C LEU A 168 -21.96 25.71 16.06
N ARG A 169 -23.05 24.95 16.26
CA ARG A 169 -23.29 24.20 17.51
C ARG A 169 -22.19 23.18 17.82
N HIS A 170 -21.66 22.50 16.81
CA HIS A 170 -20.51 21.60 17.00
C HIS A 170 -19.26 22.37 17.45
N PHE A 171 -18.96 23.53 16.87
CA PHE A 171 -17.81 24.34 17.31
C PHE A 171 -18.00 24.98 18.70
N GLN A 172 -19.23 25.28 19.12
CA GLN A 172 -19.55 25.65 20.51
C GLN A 172 -19.27 24.51 21.50
N GLN A 173 -19.59 23.26 21.13
CA GLN A 173 -19.23 22.08 21.94
C GLN A 173 -17.71 21.86 21.98
N VAL A 174 -17.00 22.08 20.87
CA VAL A 174 -15.53 22.00 20.82
C VAL A 174 -14.87 23.09 21.67
N SER A 175 -15.39 24.33 21.64
CA SER A 175 -14.81 25.43 22.43
C SER A 175 -14.98 25.22 23.93
N ALA A 176 -16.04 24.54 24.38
CA ALA A 176 -16.20 24.14 25.78
C ALA A 176 -15.02 23.30 26.30
N LEU A 177 -14.51 22.35 25.50
CA LEU A 177 -13.34 21.52 25.84
C LEU A 177 -11.99 22.27 25.76
N CYS A 178 -11.96 23.43 25.12
CA CYS A 178 -10.73 24.20 24.89
C CYS A 178 -10.38 25.08 26.09
N THR A 179 -9.09 25.19 26.42
CA THR A 179 -8.55 26.25 27.30
C THR A 179 -8.75 27.65 26.70
N PRO A 180 -8.64 28.75 27.48
CA PRO A 180 -8.81 30.11 26.94
C PRO A 180 -7.90 30.42 25.72
N GLU A 181 -6.63 29.99 25.77
CA GLU A 181 -5.70 30.12 24.63
C GLU A 181 -6.13 29.27 23.42
N GLN A 182 -6.58 28.04 23.65
CA GLN A 182 -7.10 27.17 22.59
C GLN A 182 -8.37 27.76 21.96
N ARG A 183 -9.22 28.46 22.73
CA ARG A 183 -10.40 29.17 22.20
C ARG A 183 -10.01 30.32 21.26
N GLN A 184 -9.00 31.11 21.60
CA GLN A 184 -8.48 32.15 20.70
C GLN A 184 -7.88 31.55 19.41
N LYS A 185 -7.13 30.45 19.51
CA LYS A 185 -6.61 29.72 18.34
C LYS A 185 -7.74 29.15 17.48
N LEU A 186 -8.79 28.59 18.09
CA LEU A 186 -9.99 28.09 17.40
C LEU A 186 -10.72 29.21 16.65
N GLN A 187 -10.89 30.38 17.28
CA GLN A 187 -11.53 31.54 16.63
C GLN A 187 -10.75 32.00 15.39
N LYS A 188 -9.42 32.07 15.46
CA LYS A 188 -8.57 32.40 14.30
C LYS A 188 -8.71 31.38 13.18
N VAL A 189 -8.58 30.07 13.48
CA VAL A 189 -8.73 28.99 12.49
C VAL A 189 -10.12 28.98 11.81
N LEU A 190 -11.18 29.37 12.52
CA LEU A 190 -12.52 29.50 11.96
C LEU A 190 -12.69 30.76 11.09
N ALA A 191 -12.03 31.87 11.44
CA ALA A 191 -12.05 33.11 10.66
C ALA A 191 -11.16 33.05 9.40
N GLU A 192 -10.01 32.36 9.49
CA GLU A 192 -9.11 32.08 8.35
C GLU A 192 -9.72 31.07 7.36
N ARG A 193 -10.62 30.19 7.83
CA ARG A 193 -11.26 29.15 7.02
C ARG A 193 -12.78 29.06 7.25
N PRO A 194 -13.56 30.08 6.83
CA PRO A 194 -15.00 29.91 6.66
C PRO A 194 -15.27 28.74 5.70
N GLY A 195 -16.31 27.95 5.99
CA GLY A 195 -16.60 26.73 5.22
C GLY A 195 -15.99 25.43 5.76
N PHE A 196 -15.62 25.34 7.05
CA PHE A 196 -15.27 24.04 7.67
C PHE A 196 -16.48 23.07 7.76
N GLY A 197 -17.71 23.57 7.62
CA GLY A 197 -18.94 22.76 7.47
C GLY A 197 -19.92 23.23 6.37
N SER A 198 -19.73 24.45 5.83
CA SER A 198 -20.55 25.00 4.74
C SER A 198 -20.24 24.29 3.42
N PHE A 199 -20.86 23.13 3.20
CA PHE A 199 -20.84 22.38 1.92
C PHE A 199 -21.54 23.13 0.77
N SER A 200 -22.05 24.33 1.02
CA SER A 200 -22.44 25.34 0.02
C SER A 200 -21.25 25.90 -0.77
N GLY A 201 -20.00 25.59 -0.38
CA GLY A 201 -18.78 25.83 -1.16
C GLY A 201 -18.86 25.26 -2.57
N SER A 202 -19.18 26.15 -3.52
CA SER A 202 -19.40 25.98 -4.94
C SER A 202 -18.70 24.81 -5.65
N GLY A 203 -19.50 23.96 -6.29
CA GLY A 203 -19.11 23.29 -7.53
C GLY A 203 -18.48 21.91 -7.42
N TRP A 204 -19.19 20.91 -7.94
CA TRP A 204 -18.64 19.80 -8.71
C TRP A 204 -17.30 19.20 -8.23
N SER A 205 -17.24 18.71 -6.98
CA SER A 205 -16.27 17.66 -6.62
C SER A 205 -16.65 16.31 -7.25
N GLY A 206 -17.04 16.33 -8.53
CA GLY A 206 -17.45 15.20 -9.36
C GLY A 206 -16.26 14.37 -9.75
N LYS A 207 -15.55 13.82 -8.75
CA LYS A 207 -14.47 12.86 -8.98
C LYS A 207 -15.07 11.52 -9.39
N HIS A 208 -15.56 11.49 -10.63
CA HIS A 208 -15.84 10.27 -11.37
C HIS A 208 -14.60 9.37 -11.23
N ARG A 209 -14.72 8.31 -10.43
CA ARG A 209 -13.99 7.10 -10.73
C ARG A 209 -14.60 6.60 -12.03
N SER A 210 -13.89 6.82 -13.13
CA SER A 210 -14.12 6.08 -14.36
C SER A 210 -13.95 4.60 -14.03
N ASP A 211 -15.06 3.87 -13.90
CA ASP A 211 -15.04 2.42 -13.78
C ASP A 211 -14.65 1.85 -15.15
N SER A 212 -13.33 1.70 -15.34
CA SER A 212 -12.75 1.15 -16.56
C SER A 212 -12.89 -0.37 -16.66
N SER A 213 -13.54 -1.05 -15.70
CA SER A 213 -13.63 -2.51 -15.64
C SER A 213 -14.80 -3.12 -16.43
N ARG A 214 -15.56 -2.30 -17.18
CA ARG A 214 -16.86 -2.69 -17.76
C ARG A 214 -17.00 -2.63 -19.28
N ARG A 215 -15.92 -2.45 -20.06
CA ARG A 215 -16.01 -2.40 -21.54
C ARG A 215 -15.96 -3.77 -22.25
N ASP A 216 -15.29 -4.78 -21.68
CA ASP A 216 -14.97 -6.01 -22.42
C ASP A 216 -16.05 -7.11 -22.29
N ARG A 217 -17.35 -6.74 -22.40
CA ARG A 217 -18.47 -7.71 -22.40
C ARG A 217 -19.71 -7.24 -23.18
N SER A 218 -19.52 -6.77 -24.41
CA SER A 218 -20.63 -6.66 -25.38
C SER A 218 -20.18 -6.79 -26.85
N GLU A 219 -19.22 -7.68 -27.14
CA GLU A 219 -18.92 -8.13 -28.51
C GLU A 219 -18.84 -9.67 -28.53
N LYS A 220 -19.98 -10.29 -28.85
CA LYS A 220 -20.18 -11.68 -29.29
C LYS A 220 -21.53 -11.79 -29.98
#